data_AF-A0AAE9WH98-F1
#
_entry.id   AF-A0AAE9WH98-F1
#
_cell.length_a   1.000
_cell.length_b   1.000
_cell.length_c   1.000
_cell.angle_alpha   90.00
_cell.angle_beta   90.00
_cell.angle_gamma   90.00
#
_symmetry.space_group_name_H-M   'P 1'
#
loop_
_entity.id
_entity.type
_entity.pdbx_description
1 polymer ?
#
loop_
_entity_poly.entity_id
_entity_poly.type
_entity_poly.pdbx_seq_one_letter_code
_entity_poly.pdbx_strand_id
1 'polypeptide(L)'
;MLSLRSLSHGFKKLFGNKELLHSLQPNVRTKSSKTFGQPTSFTRPHLLRPGELTPKVNADEYRARRDNVAALMQEGDLLITTSAAVKYMCGAALYAFSS
;
A
#
# COMPACT_ATOMS: atom_id res chain seq x y z
N MET A 1 -60.24 -19.31 -0.05
CA MET A 1 -59.17 -20.26 -0.43
C MET A 1 -58.40 -19.67 -1.60
N LEU A 2 -57.14 -19.24 -1.41
CA LEU A 2 -56.27 -18.92 -2.55
C LEU A 2 -54.96 -19.72 -2.44
N SER A 3 -54.65 -20.30 -3.59
CA SER A 3 -53.71 -21.38 -3.90
C SER A 3 -52.24 -21.03 -3.64
N LEU A 4 -51.53 -21.90 -2.91
CA LEU A 4 -50.08 -22.03 -3.01
C LEU A 4 -49.76 -22.71 -4.34
N ARG A 5 -49.21 -21.98 -5.31
CA ARG A 5 -48.35 -22.56 -6.36
C ARG A 5 -47.54 -21.46 -7.03
N SER A 6 -46.27 -21.79 -7.24
CA SER A 6 -45.26 -21.06 -8.01
C SER A 6 -44.41 -20.03 -7.24
N LEU A 7 -43.58 -20.54 -6.34
CA LEU A 7 -42.38 -19.86 -5.86
C LEU A 7 -41.12 -20.65 -6.26
N SER A 8 -40.98 -21.02 -7.54
CA SER A 8 -39.73 -21.65 -8.03
C SER A 8 -39.00 -20.87 -9.13
N HIS A 9 -39.65 -19.87 -9.74
CA HIS A 9 -39.04 -19.15 -10.87
C HIS A 9 -38.13 -17.98 -10.44
N GLY A 10 -38.20 -17.52 -9.18
CA GLY A 10 -37.40 -16.41 -8.68
C GLY A 10 -35.97 -16.79 -8.25
N PHE A 11 -35.75 -18.04 -7.83
CA PHE A 11 -34.48 -18.43 -7.20
C PHE A 11 -33.36 -18.72 -8.22
N LYS A 12 -33.72 -19.17 -9.43
CA LYS A 12 -32.75 -19.41 -10.52
C LYS A 12 -32.16 -18.12 -11.11
N LYS A 13 -32.86 -16.98 -10.96
CA LYS A 13 -32.40 -15.68 -11.48
C LYS A 13 -31.29 -15.06 -10.63
N LEU A 14 -31.12 -15.53 -9.38
CA LEU A 14 -30.08 -15.03 -8.48
C LEU A 14 -28.68 -15.56 -8.82
N PHE A 15 -28.59 -16.73 -9.47
CA PHE A 15 -27.32 -17.41 -9.75
C PHE A 15 -26.99 -17.56 -11.26
N GLY A 16 -27.80 -16.97 -12.14
CA GLY A 16 -27.67 -17.13 -13.60
C GLY A 16 -26.65 -16.23 -14.28
N ASN A 17 -26.05 -15.26 -13.58
CA ASN A 17 -25.12 -14.31 -14.18
C ASN A 17 -23.69 -14.86 -14.15
N LYS A 18 -23.32 -15.63 -15.18
CA LYS A 18 -21.95 -16.09 -15.41
C LYS A 18 -20.94 -14.93 -15.49
N GLU A 19 -21.40 -13.76 -15.91
CA GLU A 19 -20.63 -12.50 -15.95
C GLU A 19 -20.21 -12.03 -14.55
N LEU A 20 -21.08 -12.17 -13.54
CA LEU A 20 -20.74 -11.80 -12.15
C LEU A 20 -19.83 -12.84 -11.48
N LEU A 21 -19.87 -14.10 -11.92
CA LEU A 21 -18.92 -15.11 -11.45
C LEU A 21 -17.52 -14.90 -12.03
N HIS A 22 -17.40 -14.30 -13.22
CA HIS A 22 -16.11 -13.99 -13.84
C HIS A 22 -15.41 -12.80 -13.17
N SER A 23 -16.17 -11.80 -12.67
CA SER A 23 -15.62 -10.63 -11.96
C SER A 23 -15.23 -10.91 -10.50
N LEU A 24 -15.75 -12.01 -9.92
CA LEU A 24 -15.41 -12.48 -8.58
C LEU A 24 -14.24 -13.46 -8.56
N GLN A 25 -13.61 -13.75 -9.71
CA GLN A 25 -12.39 -14.54 -9.70
C GLN A 25 -11.29 -13.72 -9.02
N PRO A 26 -10.72 -14.19 -7.89
CA PRO A 26 -9.55 -13.54 -7.32
C PRO A 26 -8.48 -13.58 -8.40
N ASN A 27 -7.95 -12.41 -8.76
CA ASN A 27 -6.83 -12.29 -9.67
C ASN A 27 -5.63 -12.99 -9.02
N VAL A 28 -5.48 -14.29 -9.25
CA VAL A 28 -4.31 -15.07 -8.83
C VAL A 28 -3.16 -14.63 -9.72
N ARG A 29 -2.56 -13.50 -9.36
CA ARG A 29 -1.38 -12.96 -10.00
C ARG A 29 -0.21 -13.90 -9.70
N THR A 30 -0.02 -14.89 -10.57
CA THR A 30 1.12 -15.80 -10.52
C THR A 30 2.40 -14.99 -10.77
N LYS A 31 3.24 -14.90 -9.74
CA LYS A 31 4.39 -13.99 -9.58
C LYS A 31 4.01 -12.49 -9.66
N SER A 32 3.73 -11.90 -8.50
CA SER A 32 3.73 -10.45 -8.37
C SER A 32 5.14 -9.93 -8.64
N SER A 33 5.32 -9.20 -9.75
CA SER A 33 6.39 -8.21 -9.82
C SER A 33 6.18 -7.27 -8.64
N LYS A 34 7.09 -7.34 -7.64
CA LYS A 34 7.05 -6.44 -6.49
C LYS A 34 7.32 -5.03 -7.02
N THR A 35 6.26 -4.27 -7.24
CA THR A 35 6.37 -2.85 -7.58
C THR A 35 6.67 -2.10 -6.31
N PHE A 36 7.92 -1.68 -6.14
CA PHE A 36 8.31 -0.75 -5.08
C PHE A 36 7.96 0.67 -5.54
N GLY A 37 7.22 1.42 -4.72
CA GLY A 37 6.86 2.82 -5.00
C GLY A 37 8.05 3.78 -4.93
N GLN A 38 9.12 3.38 -4.25
CA GLN A 38 10.40 4.09 -4.20
C GLN A 38 11.48 3.34 -4.99
N PRO A 39 12.48 4.06 -5.56
CA PRO A 39 13.68 3.46 -6.12
C PRO A 39 14.36 2.53 -5.12
N THR A 40 14.87 1.41 -5.61
CA THR A 40 15.75 0.51 -4.86
C THR A 40 17.07 0.36 -5.62
N SER A 41 18.13 -0.06 -4.95
CA SER A 41 19.43 -0.33 -5.60
C SER A 41 19.32 -1.34 -6.75
N PHE A 42 18.38 -2.28 -6.67
CA PHE A 42 18.10 -3.25 -7.73
C PHE A 42 17.33 -2.64 -8.92
N THR A 43 16.38 -1.74 -8.67
CA THR A 43 15.54 -1.16 -9.73
C THR A 43 16.17 0.07 -10.39
N ARG A 44 16.98 0.83 -9.65
CA ARG A 44 17.65 2.06 -10.12
C ARG A 44 19.06 2.16 -9.51
N PRO A 45 20.01 1.32 -9.96
CA PRO A 45 21.37 1.28 -9.40
C PRO A 45 22.16 2.58 -9.60
N HIS A 46 21.75 3.43 -10.55
CA HIS A 46 22.35 4.75 -10.76
C HIS A 46 21.94 5.80 -9.71
N LEU A 47 20.86 5.55 -8.95
CA LEU A 47 20.39 6.45 -7.88
C LEU A 47 20.83 5.97 -6.50
N LEU A 48 20.89 4.66 -6.28
CA LEU A 48 21.18 4.06 -4.97
C LEU A 48 22.21 2.96 -5.11
N ARG A 49 23.26 3.02 -4.28
CA ARG A 49 24.23 1.92 -4.16
C ARG A 49 23.63 0.76 -3.34
N PRO A 50 24.19 -0.46 -3.43
CA PRO A 50 23.75 -1.57 -2.58
C PRO A 50 23.80 -1.20 -1.10
N GLY A 51 22.73 -1.47 -0.35
CA GLY A 51 22.60 -1.14 1.07
C GLY A 51 22.13 0.29 1.36
N GLU A 52 22.16 1.20 0.39
CA GLU A 52 21.62 2.55 0.57
C GLU A 52 20.10 2.56 0.54
N LEU A 53 19.49 3.18 1.56
CA LEU A 53 18.05 3.43 1.62
C LEU A 53 17.70 4.76 0.94
N THR A 54 18.53 5.77 1.16
CA THR A 54 18.52 7.06 0.46
C THR A 54 19.93 7.34 -0.05
N PRO A 55 20.11 8.21 -1.07
CA PRO A 55 21.44 8.44 -1.64
C PRO A 55 22.45 8.81 -0.55
N LYS A 56 23.58 8.10 -0.52
CA LYS A 56 24.66 8.27 0.46
C LYS A 56 24.35 7.84 1.91
N VAL A 57 23.16 7.29 2.21
CA VAL A 57 22.80 6.87 3.58
C VAL A 57 22.32 5.41 3.58
N ASN A 58 22.96 4.58 4.41
CA ASN A 58 22.64 3.16 4.55
C ASN A 58 21.40 2.97 5.44
N ALA A 59 20.62 1.92 5.19
CA ALA A 59 19.54 1.47 6.08
C ALA A 59 20.00 1.29 7.54
N ASP A 60 21.23 0.80 7.77
CA ASP A 60 21.78 0.62 9.12
C ASP A 60 21.95 1.94 9.88
N GLU A 61 22.24 3.04 9.18
CA GLU A 61 22.36 4.35 9.79
C GLU A 61 20.99 4.86 10.30
N TYR A 62 19.92 4.66 9.52
CA TYR A 62 18.57 4.96 9.98
C TYR A 62 18.17 4.13 11.20
N ARG A 63 18.65 2.88 11.29
CA ARG A 63 18.45 2.05 12.49
C ARG A 63 19.18 2.65 13.69
N ALA A 64 20.47 2.94 13.55
CA ALA A 64 21.26 3.55 14.62
C ALA A 64 20.68 4.89 15.10
N ARG A 65 20.15 5.70 14.19
CA ARG A 65 19.44 6.95 14.54
C ARG A 65 18.20 6.69 15.39
N ARG A 66 17.40 5.67 15.07
CA ARG A 66 16.24 5.27 15.89
C ARG A 66 16.68 4.74 17.25
N ASP A 67 17.75 3.95 17.29
CA ASP A 67 18.29 3.39 18.53
C ASP A 67 18.81 4.51 19.45
N ASN A 68 19.48 5.51 18.90
CA ASN A 68 19.93 6.69 19.65
C ASN A 68 18.75 7.50 20.22
N VAL A 69 17.65 7.63 19.48
CA VAL A 69 16.45 8.30 19.99
C VAL A 69 15.78 7.46 21.07
N ALA A 70 15.67 6.14 20.87
CA ALA A 70 15.11 5.23 21.87
C ALA A 70 15.94 5.20 23.17
N ALA A 71 17.26 5.36 23.09
CA ALA A 71 18.13 5.46 24.27
C ALA A 71 17.88 6.72 25.12
N LEU A 72 17.23 7.74 24.56
CA LEU A 72 16.84 8.95 25.29
C LEU A 72 15.44 8.85 25.90
N MET A 73 14.67 7.81 25.56
CA MET A 73 13.30 7.60 26.00
C MET A 73 13.25 6.76 27.29
N GLN A 74 12.22 6.97 28.09
CA GLN A 74 11.94 6.18 29.29
C GLN A 74 11.08 4.96 28.95
N GLU A 75 11.01 4.00 29.87
CA GLU A 75 10.13 2.84 29.72
C GLU A 75 8.66 3.28 29.65
N GLY A 76 7.96 2.82 28.61
CA GLY A 76 6.56 3.19 28.35
C GLY A 76 6.38 4.41 27.45
N ASP A 77 7.45 5.13 27.09
CA ASP A 77 7.36 6.24 26.15
C ASP A 77 7.07 5.75 24.71
N LEU A 78 6.26 6.52 23.98
CA LEU A 78 5.91 6.25 22.59
C LEU A 78 6.24 7.46 21.72
N LEU A 79 7.13 7.27 20.74
CA LEU A 79 7.47 8.28 19.74
C LEU A 79 6.63 8.10 18.48
N ILE A 80 5.86 9.12 18.12
CA ILE A 80 5.12 9.20 16.86
C ILE A 80 5.68 10.37 16.05
N THR A 81 6.19 10.10 14.86
CA THR A 81 6.67 11.13 13.92
C THR A 81 5.74 11.18 12.71
N THR A 82 5.28 12.38 12.37
CA THR A 82 4.49 12.61 11.15
C THR A 82 5.41 12.90 9.98
N SER A 83 5.00 12.49 8.77
CA SER A 83 5.68 12.91 7.54
C SER A 83 5.29 14.33 7.16
N ALA A 84 6.06 14.95 6.26
CA ALA A 84 5.64 16.18 5.62
C ALA A 84 4.29 15.99 4.90
N ALA A 85 3.46 17.03 4.88
CA ALA A 85 2.20 17.06 4.14
C ALA A 85 2.44 17.48 2.69
N VAL A 86 1.57 17.02 1.78
CA VAL A 86 1.59 17.47 0.38
C VAL A 86 1.09 18.91 0.31
N LYS A 87 1.89 19.82 -0.25
CA LYS A 87 1.54 21.23 -0.39
C LYS A 87 1.02 21.51 -1.80
N TYR A 88 -0.15 22.15 -1.89
CA TYR A 88 -0.81 22.49 -3.14
C TYR A 88 -0.54 23.96 -3.52
N MET A 89 -0.23 24.20 -4.79
CA MET A 89 -0.13 25.55 -5.36
C MET A 89 -1.52 26.10 -5.68
N CYS A 90 -2.29 25.35 -6.48
CA CYS A 90 -3.69 25.60 -6.80
C CYS A 90 -4.28 24.31 -7.38
N GLY A 91 -5.54 23.98 -7.08
CA GLY A 91 -6.24 22.82 -7.67
C GLY A 91 -5.38 21.56 -7.80
N ALA A 92 -5.07 21.17 -9.05
CA ALA A 92 -4.27 20.00 -9.39
C ALA A 92 -2.73 20.20 -9.37
N ALA A 93 -2.24 21.44 -9.17
CA ALA A 93 -0.82 21.76 -9.14
C ALA A 93 -0.22 21.60 -7.74
N LEU A 94 0.87 20.84 -7.65
CA LEU A 94 1.57 20.49 -6.41
C LEU A 94 2.93 21.20 -6.34
N TYR A 95 3.32 21.64 -5.14
CA TYR A 95 4.73 21.93 -4.87
C TYR A 95 5.52 20.64 -4.82
N ALA A 96 6.82 20.73 -5.14
CA ALA A 96 7.75 19.63 -4.94
C ALA A 96 7.72 19.19 -3.47
N PHE A 97 7.55 17.89 -3.26
CA PHE A 97 7.55 17.30 -1.92
C PHE A 97 8.97 17.35 -1.35
N SER A 98 9.10 17.86 -0.12
CA SER A 98 10.35 17.87 0.63
C SER A 98 10.07 17.23 1.99
N SER A 99 10.72 16.09 2.24
CA SER A 99 10.71 15.37 3.52
C SER A 99 11.93 15.67 4.37
#